data_AF-A0A659UJE0-F1
#
_entry.id   AF-A0A659UJE0-F1
#
_cell.length_a   1.000
_cell.length_b   1.000
_cell.length_c   1.000
_cell.angle_alpha   90.00
_cell.angle_beta   90.00
_cell.angle_gamma   90.00
#
_symmetry.space_group_name_H-M   'P 1'
#
loop_
_entity.id
_entity.type
_entity.pdbx_description
1 polymer ?
#
loop_
_entity_poly.entity_id
_entity_poly.type
_entity_poly.pdbx_seq_one_letter_code
_entity_poly.pdbx_strand_id
1 'polypeptide(L)'
;VASSSRRSARRRASRCWPPGLALMAGITGRTVPEVGTTTYRPPFTPVPLASFAGACAGELMAPVRRLPLENVHRASGAVFQEYGGWLRPAHYGGRNADADRA
;
A
#
# COMPACT_ATOMS: atom_id res chain seq x y z
N VAL A 1 1.69 -30.39 0.07
CA VAL A 1 2.19 -30.37 -1.33
C VAL A 1 2.15 -28.99 -2.02
N ALA A 2 1.50 -27.95 -1.45
CA ALA A 2 1.31 -26.63 -2.10
C ALA A 2 2.41 -25.56 -1.80
N SER A 3 3.51 -25.93 -1.14
CA SER A 3 4.56 -24.98 -0.70
C SER A 3 5.79 -24.93 -1.63
N SER A 4 5.96 -25.89 -2.55
CA SER A 4 7.12 -25.98 -3.45
C SER A 4 7.00 -25.09 -4.70
N SER A 5 5.79 -24.88 -5.22
CA SER A 5 5.56 -24.16 -6.49
C SER A 5 5.78 -22.64 -6.40
N ARG A 6 5.61 -22.03 -5.22
CA ARG A 6 5.79 -20.57 -5.03
C ARG A 6 7.26 -20.13 -4.90
N ARG A 7 8.21 -21.07 -4.77
CA ARG A 7 9.65 -20.76 -4.76
C ARG A 7 10.23 -20.59 -6.16
N SER A 8 9.71 -21.27 -7.19
CA SER A 8 10.28 -21.24 -8.54
C SER A 8 10.07 -19.90 -9.27
N ALA A 9 9.02 -19.16 -8.91
CA ALA A 9 8.70 -17.86 -9.51
C ALA A 9 9.63 -16.72 -9.10
N ARG A 10 10.32 -16.86 -7.97
CA ARG A 10 11.05 -15.77 -7.30
C ARG A 10 12.41 -15.43 -7.92
N ARG A 11 12.90 -16.21 -8.89
CA ARG A 11 14.23 -16.05 -9.51
C ARG A 11 14.18 -15.76 -11.03
N ARG A 12 13.11 -15.15 -11.55
CA ARG A 12 12.94 -15.00 -13.01
C ARG A 12 13.57 -13.74 -13.63
N ALA A 13 13.45 -12.57 -12.98
CA ALA A 13 13.90 -11.31 -13.57
C ALA A 13 15.43 -11.24 -13.79
N SER A 14 16.24 -11.78 -12.88
CA SER A 14 17.70 -11.82 -13.04
C SER A 14 18.18 -12.77 -14.14
N ARG A 15 17.32 -13.69 -14.62
CA ARG A 15 17.73 -14.78 -15.53
C ARG A 15 17.53 -14.47 -17.00
N CYS A 16 16.55 -13.62 -17.35
CA CYS A 16 16.26 -13.25 -18.74
C CYS A 16 17.13 -12.09 -19.25
N TRP A 17 17.79 -11.38 -18.35
CA TRP A 17 18.57 -10.20 -18.68
C TRP A 17 19.83 -10.50 -19.52
N PRO A 18 20.74 -11.41 -19.12
CA PRO A 18 21.92 -11.75 -19.94
C PRO A 18 21.59 -12.27 -21.36
N PRO A 19 20.61 -13.18 -21.55
CA PRO A 19 20.28 -13.65 -22.91
C PRO A 19 19.58 -12.57 -23.75
N GLY A 20 18.80 -11.66 -23.13
CA GLY A 20 18.21 -10.53 -23.84
C GLY A 20 19.26 -9.56 -24.38
N LEU A 21 20.29 -9.25 -23.57
CA LEU A 21 21.41 -8.44 -24.03
C LEU A 21 22.22 -9.11 -25.14
N ALA A 22 22.46 -10.42 -25.03
CA ALA A 22 23.16 -11.18 -26.07
C ALA A 22 22.42 -11.17 -27.42
N LEU A 23 21.08 -11.24 -27.40
CA LEU A 23 20.27 -11.14 -28.60
C LEU A 23 20.35 -9.75 -29.24
N MET A 24 20.24 -8.69 -28.43
CA MET A 24 20.33 -7.31 -28.91
C MET A 24 21.72 -6.98 -29.46
N ALA A 25 22.77 -7.49 -28.83
CA ALA A 25 24.15 -7.42 -29.34
C ALA A 25 24.27 -8.08 -30.73
N GLY A 26 23.69 -9.28 -30.91
CA GLY A 26 23.69 -9.98 -32.19
C GLY A 26 22.97 -9.24 -33.32
N ILE A 27 21.86 -8.57 -33.02
CA ILE A 27 21.10 -7.78 -34.01
C ILE A 27 21.83 -6.46 -34.35
N THR A 28 22.48 -5.84 -33.37
CA THR A 28 23.10 -4.51 -33.52
C THR A 28 24.56 -4.59 -34.00
N GLY A 29 25.16 -5.78 -34.03
CA GLY A 29 26.58 -5.99 -34.38
C GLY A 29 27.56 -5.37 -33.36
N ARG A 30 27.09 -5.07 -32.15
CA ARG A 30 27.88 -4.46 -31.05
C ARG A 30 28.26 -5.50 -30.02
N THR A 31 29.33 -5.25 -29.27
CA THR A 31 29.71 -6.14 -28.17
C THR A 31 28.80 -5.93 -26.95
N VAL A 32 28.57 -6.96 -26.13
CA VAL A 32 27.74 -6.86 -24.91
C VAL A 32 28.06 -5.66 -24.00
N PRO A 33 29.35 -5.29 -23.75
CA PRO A 33 29.65 -4.10 -22.96
C PRO A 33 29.25 -2.78 -23.63
N GLU A 34 29.15 -2.71 -24.96
CA GLU A 34 28.74 -1.51 -25.71
C GLU A 34 27.21 -1.29 -25.71
N VAL A 35 26.42 -2.35 -25.53
CA VAL A 35 24.95 -2.28 -25.45
C VAL A 35 24.48 -1.69 -24.11
N GLY A 36 25.35 -1.71 -23.10
CA GLY A 36 25.06 -1.16 -21.76
C GLY A 36 24.18 -2.06 -20.89
N THR A 37 24.03 -1.69 -19.61
CA THR A 37 23.18 -2.40 -18.65
C THR A 37 21.95 -1.55 -18.31
N THR A 38 20.77 -2.15 -18.10
CA THR A 38 19.67 -1.38 -17.49
C THR A 38 20.01 -1.06 -16.06
N THR A 39 19.54 0.09 -15.61
CA THR A 39 19.77 0.51 -14.24
C THR A 39 19.10 -0.43 -13.25
N TYR A 40 19.89 -0.93 -12.30
CA TYR A 40 19.39 -1.74 -11.22
C TYR A 40 18.51 -0.91 -10.27
N ARG A 41 17.39 -1.48 -9.82
CA ARG A 41 16.45 -0.84 -8.89
C ARG A 41 16.23 -1.77 -7.70
N PRO A 42 16.50 -1.34 -6.45
CA PRO A 42 16.01 -2.04 -5.26
C PRO A 42 14.47 -2.13 -5.31
N PRO A 43 13.83 -3.19 -4.78
CA PRO A 43 14.37 -4.27 -3.94
C PRO A 43 14.94 -5.46 -4.73
N PHE A 44 16.11 -5.96 -4.30
CA PHE A 44 16.83 -7.04 -5.01
C PHE A 44 16.13 -8.41 -4.94
N THR A 45 15.27 -8.58 -3.94
CA THR A 45 14.49 -9.78 -3.70
C THR A 45 13.04 -9.39 -3.51
N PRO A 46 12.07 -10.25 -3.88
CA PRO A 46 10.67 -9.94 -3.68
C PRO A 46 10.36 -9.87 -2.18
N VAL A 47 10.03 -8.67 -1.71
CA VAL A 47 9.58 -8.39 -0.34
C VAL A 47 8.05 -8.35 -0.32
N PRO A 48 7.38 -9.04 0.62
CA PRO A 48 5.92 -8.99 0.72
C PRO A 48 5.44 -7.58 1.11
N LEU A 49 4.34 -7.13 0.50
CA LEU A 49 3.81 -5.77 0.70
C LEU A 49 3.49 -5.46 2.17
N ALA A 50 2.99 -6.46 2.91
CA ALA A 50 2.69 -6.34 4.33
C ALA A 50 3.91 -5.96 5.20
N SER A 51 5.12 -6.34 4.79
CA SER A 51 6.34 -5.96 5.52
C SER A 51 6.66 -4.47 5.41
N PHE A 52 6.16 -3.77 4.38
CA PHE A 52 6.31 -2.31 4.28
C PHE A 52 5.30 -1.57 5.16
N ALA A 53 4.11 -2.15 5.40
CA ALA A 53 3.07 -1.53 6.21
C ALA A 53 3.39 -1.57 7.72
N GLY A 54 4.17 -2.56 8.18
CA GLY A 54 4.52 -2.68 9.60
C GLY A 54 3.29 -2.80 10.50
N ALA A 55 3.24 -2.00 11.58
CA ALA A 55 2.08 -1.92 12.48
C ALA A 55 0.97 -0.97 11.99
N CYS A 56 1.19 -0.25 10.88
CA CYS A 56 0.19 0.63 10.28
C CYS A 56 -0.83 -0.21 9.51
N ALA A 57 -1.75 -0.84 10.24
CA ALA A 57 -2.84 -1.65 9.69
C ALA A 57 -4.15 -1.33 10.39
N GLY A 58 -5.26 -1.34 9.65
CA GLY A 58 -6.60 -1.06 10.18
C GLY A 58 -6.71 0.35 10.76
N GLU A 59 -7.23 0.46 11.98
CA GLU A 59 -7.41 1.74 12.71
C GLU A 59 -6.09 2.48 12.99
N LEU A 60 -4.96 1.76 12.93
CA LEU A 60 -3.62 2.36 13.12
C LEU A 60 -3.07 3.02 11.84
N MET A 61 -3.70 2.79 10.68
CA MET A 61 -3.32 3.45 9.43
C MET A 61 -3.60 4.95 9.49
N ALA A 62 -4.74 5.33 10.08
CA ALA A 62 -5.17 6.70 10.26
C ALA A 62 -5.80 6.84 11.65
N PRO A 63 -4.98 7.01 12.70
CA PRO A 63 -5.49 7.06 14.07
C PRO A 63 -6.35 8.31 14.26
N VAL A 64 -7.63 8.10 14.62
CA VAL A 64 -8.54 9.19 14.92
C VAL A 64 -8.18 9.84 16.25
N ARG A 65 -8.02 11.16 16.22
CA ARG A 65 -7.86 11.99 17.41
C ARG A 65 -9.23 12.25 18.03
N ARG A 66 -9.34 11.94 19.32
CA ARG A 66 -10.56 12.07 20.11
C ARG A 66 -10.58 13.39 20.88
N LEU A 67 -11.77 13.97 21.03
CA LEU A 67 -11.93 15.16 21.86
C LEU A 67 -11.94 14.76 23.35
N PRO A 68 -11.37 15.57 24.26
CA PRO A 68 -11.48 15.32 25.70
C PRO A 68 -12.93 15.22 26.20
N LEU A 69 -13.86 15.92 25.52
CA LEU A 69 -15.29 15.95 25.82
C LEU A 69 -16.10 14.93 24.99
N GLU A 70 -15.47 13.96 24.33
CA GLU A 70 -16.17 12.93 23.52
C GLU A 70 -17.30 12.26 24.32
N ASN A 71 -17.08 11.96 25.60
CA ASN A 71 -18.07 11.33 26.47
C ASN A 71 -19.34 12.18 26.65
N VAL A 72 -19.19 13.50 26.80
CA VAL A 72 -20.31 14.43 26.97
C VAL A 72 -21.08 14.57 25.65
N HIS A 73 -20.37 14.62 24.53
CA HIS A 73 -20.97 14.68 23.20
C HIS A 73 -21.73 13.38 22.86
N ARG A 74 -21.19 12.22 23.24
CA ARG A 74 -21.87 10.93 23.04
C ARG A 74 -23.12 10.81 23.93
N ALA A 75 -23.06 11.30 25.17
CA ALA A 75 -24.21 11.33 26.08
C ALA A 75 -25.33 12.27 25.62
N SER A 76 -24.98 13.37 24.93
CA SER A 76 -25.95 14.32 24.35
C SER A 76 -26.51 13.87 22.99
N GLY A 77 -26.21 12.65 22.55
CA GLY A 77 -26.75 12.08 21.31
C GLY A 77 -26.11 12.64 20.04
N ALA A 78 -24.83 13.03 20.10
CA ALA A 78 -24.12 13.50 18.92
C ALA A 78 -23.79 12.37 17.94
N VAL A 79 -23.96 12.64 16.65
CA VAL A 79 -23.44 11.80 15.57
C VAL A 79 -22.03 12.27 15.23
N PHE A 80 -21.06 11.37 15.30
CA PHE A 80 -19.65 11.69 15.04
C PHE A 80 -19.28 11.38 13.60
N GLN A 81 -18.45 12.24 13.01
CA GLN A 81 -17.83 12.02 11.71
C GLN A 81 -16.34 12.37 11.77
N GLU A 82 -15.57 11.79 10.86
CA GLU A 82 -14.14 12.07 10.76
C GLU A 82 -13.88 13.32 9.91
N TYR A 83 -13.12 14.26 10.47
CA TYR A 83 -12.70 15.47 9.77
C TYR A 83 -11.19 15.63 9.90
N GLY A 84 -10.47 15.21 8.85
CA GLY A 84 -9.01 15.35 8.78
C GLY A 84 -8.29 14.69 9.95
N GLY A 85 -8.74 13.49 10.38
CA GLY A 85 -8.18 12.76 11.50
C GLY A 85 -8.72 13.16 12.88
N TRP A 86 -9.68 14.08 12.99
CA TRP A 86 -10.41 14.35 14.23
C TRP A 86 -11.81 13.76 14.20
N LEU A 87 -12.17 13.02 15.26
CA LEU A 87 -13.52 12.52 15.45
C LEU A 87 -14.37 13.58 16.15
N ARG A 88 -15.05 14.45 15.38
CA ARG A 88 -15.87 15.53 15.93
C ARG A 88 -17.37 15.28 15.71
N PRO A 89 -18.24 15.81 16.59
CA PRO A 89 -19.68 15.74 16.40
C PRO A 89 -20.08 16.57 15.17
N ALA A 90 -20.76 15.94 14.20
CA ALA A 90 -21.28 16.60 13.02
C ALA A 90 -22.56 17.39 13.35
N HIS A 91 -23.46 16.78 14.12
CA HIS A 91 -24.68 17.40 14.61
C HIS A 91 -25.19 16.69 15.87
N TYR A 92 -26.13 17.34 16.56
CA TYR A 92 -26.87 16.81 17.72
C TYR A 92 -28.34 16.78 17.36
N GLY A 93 -28.95 15.61 17.48
CA GLY A 93 -30.27 15.32 16.93
C GLY A 93 -30.20 13.89 16.45
N GLY A 94 -30.89 12.98 17.15
CA GLY A 94 -30.68 11.54 17.00
C GLY A 94 -30.77 11.03 15.56
N ARG A 95 -30.37 9.76 15.39
CA ARG A 95 -30.18 8.95 14.15
C ARG A 95 -31.11 9.20 12.94
N ASN A 96 -32.25 9.86 13.10
CA ASN A 96 -33.21 10.19 12.04
C ASN A 96 -33.06 11.61 11.47
N ALA A 97 -32.30 12.53 12.08
CA ALA A 97 -32.13 13.89 11.56
C ALA A 97 -31.40 13.94 10.19
N ASP A 98 -30.68 12.86 9.87
CA ASP A 98 -29.87 12.72 8.65
C ASP A 98 -30.62 12.09 7.48
N ALA A 99 -31.65 11.29 7.77
CA ALA A 99 -32.42 10.56 6.77
C ALA A 99 -33.25 11.50 5.89
N ASP A 100 -33.56 12.70 6.39
CA ASP A 100 -34.41 13.68 5.72
C ASP A 100 -33.64 14.65 4.80
N ARG A 101 -32.32 14.49 4.62
CA ARG A 101 -31.47 15.41 3.83
C ARG A 101 -30.63 14.75 2.73
N ALA A 102 -31.03 13.59 2.22
CA ALA A 102 -30.39 12.91 1.08
C ALA A 102 -31.20 13.07 -0.22
#